data_AF-A0A6P6UCE0-F1
#
_entry.id   AF-A0A6P6UCE0-F1
#
_cell.length_a   1.000
_cell.length_b   1.000
_cell.length_c   1.000
_cell.angle_alpha   90.00
_cell.angle_beta   90.00
_cell.angle_gamma   90.00
#
_symmetry.space_group_name_H-M   'P 1'
#
loop_
_entity.id
_entity.type
_entity.pdbx_description
1 polymer ?
#
loop_
_entity_poly.entity_id
_entity_poly.type
_entity_poly.pdbx_seq_one_letter_code
_entity_poly.pdbx_strand_id
1 'polypeptide(L)'
;MVLTMNTAERSWASDNCSISMVVEKDFNDFARFSVSRCDDDDYDDYAVSVVLAWGIGNISCHEAVKRRDYTCGRNSKCINSTSAFGYLSTCLPVYQGNPYLPIGCKGKESK
;
A
#
# COMPACT_ATOMS: atom_id res chain seq x y z
N MET A 1 13.57 -0.07 -1.47
CA MET A 1 13.01 1.04 -0.67
C MET A 1 12.55 2.11 -1.65
N VAL A 2 11.24 2.30 -1.84
CA VAL A 2 10.72 3.38 -2.71
C VAL A 2 10.68 4.63 -1.85
N LEU A 3 11.56 5.60 -2.12
CA LEU A 3 11.74 6.75 -1.24
C LEU A 3 10.64 7.81 -1.40
N THR A 4 10.09 7.98 -2.60
CA THR A 4 8.94 8.84 -2.92
C THR A 4 8.62 8.67 -4.41
N MET A 5 7.35 8.61 -4.79
CA MET A 5 6.90 8.73 -6.18
C MET A 5 6.00 9.96 -6.26
N ASN A 6 6.54 11.05 -6.80
CA ASN A 6 5.88 12.35 -6.85
C ASN A 6 5.39 12.58 -8.29
N THR A 7 4.09 12.43 -8.53
CA THR A 7 3.44 12.64 -9.85
C THR A 7 2.68 13.96 -9.90
N ALA A 8 2.94 14.89 -8.98
CA ALA A 8 2.20 16.14 -8.84
C ALA A 8 2.35 17.09 -10.03
N GLU A 9 3.43 16.95 -10.84
CA GLU A 9 3.67 17.74 -12.04
C GLU A 9 3.28 16.90 -13.27
N ARG A 10 2.36 17.40 -14.10
CA ARG A 10 2.06 16.77 -15.40
C ARG A 10 3.36 16.67 -16.21
N SER A 11 3.67 15.47 -16.72
CA SER A 11 4.89 15.25 -17.50
C SER A 11 4.98 16.18 -18.72
N TRP A 12 3.85 16.50 -19.38
CA TRP A 12 3.77 17.41 -20.53
C TRP A 12 2.41 18.15 -20.57
N ALA A 13 2.37 19.36 -21.13
CA ALA A 13 1.17 20.20 -21.19
C ALA A 13 0.09 19.72 -22.20
N SER A 14 0.42 18.73 -23.03
CA SER A 14 -0.43 18.24 -24.13
C SER A 14 -0.85 16.76 -24.02
N ASP A 15 -0.50 16.05 -22.94
CA ASP A 15 -0.87 14.64 -22.75
C ASP A 15 -1.78 14.49 -21.52
N ASN A 16 -2.96 13.91 -21.72
CA ASN A 16 -4.00 13.78 -20.68
C ASN A 16 -3.77 12.59 -19.71
N CYS A 17 -2.70 11.81 -19.85
CA CYS A 17 -2.49 10.60 -19.05
C CYS A 17 -1.07 10.40 -18.57
N SER A 18 -0.90 10.38 -17.25
CA SER A 18 0.28 9.86 -16.58
C SER A 18 -0.13 8.62 -15.78
N ILE A 19 0.34 7.43 -16.19
CA ILE A 19 0.11 6.17 -15.47
C ILE A 19 1.39 5.79 -14.74
N SER A 20 1.26 5.51 -13.44
CA SER A 20 2.37 5.05 -12.60
C SER A 20 1.98 3.76 -11.88
N MET A 21 2.82 2.73 -11.98
CA MET A 21 2.59 1.42 -11.35
C MET A 21 3.81 0.96 -10.57
N VAL A 22 3.58 0.25 -9.46
CA VAL A 22 4.62 -0.41 -8.66
C VAL A 22 4.51 -1.91 -8.92
N VAL A 23 5.58 -2.51 -9.46
CA VAL A 23 5.63 -3.94 -9.81
C VAL A 23 6.83 -4.62 -9.16
N GLU A 24 6.75 -5.94 -9.00
CA GLU A 24 7.87 -6.75 -8.53
C GLU A 24 9.02 -6.76 -9.56
N LYS A 25 10.26 -6.96 -9.10
CA LYS A 25 11.46 -6.94 -9.95
C LYS A 25 11.36 -7.86 -11.17
N ASP A 26 10.77 -9.04 -11.00
CA ASP A 26 10.69 -10.07 -12.05
C ASP A 26 9.29 -10.18 -12.66
N PHE A 27 8.48 -9.12 -12.53
CA PHE A 27 7.18 -9.03 -13.18
C PHE A 27 7.35 -8.98 -14.71
N ASN A 28 6.73 -9.91 -15.44
CA ASN A 28 6.80 -9.95 -16.92
C ASN A 28 5.45 -9.78 -17.62
N ASP A 29 4.36 -9.72 -16.86
CA ASP A 29 3.00 -9.80 -17.40
C ASP A 29 2.47 -8.42 -17.84
N PHE A 30 3.33 -7.61 -18.45
CA PHE A 30 3.03 -6.23 -18.84
C PHE A 30 1.98 -6.15 -19.95
N ALA A 31 1.86 -7.19 -20.77
CA ALA A 31 0.89 -7.27 -21.86
C ALA A 31 -0.57 -7.27 -21.38
N ARG A 32 -0.82 -7.50 -20.08
CA ARG A 32 -2.16 -7.45 -19.49
C ARG A 32 -2.62 -6.05 -19.12
N PHE A 33 -1.73 -5.06 -19.17
CA PHE A 33 -2.12 -3.67 -18.94
C PHE A 33 -2.34 -2.95 -20.27
N SER A 34 -3.57 -2.47 -20.48
CA SER A 34 -3.84 -1.50 -21.54
C SER A 34 -3.51 -0.10 -21.02
N VAL A 35 -2.27 0.34 -21.21
CA VAL A 35 -1.78 1.69 -20.85
C VAL A 35 -2.27 2.76 -21.86
N SER A 36 -3.08 2.35 -22.83
CA SER A 36 -3.54 3.15 -23.97
C SER A 36 -4.91 3.81 -23.78
N ARG A 37 -5.60 3.59 -22.65
CA ARG A 37 -6.97 4.09 -22.44
C ARG A 37 -7.00 5.18 -21.38
N CYS A 38 -7.10 6.40 -21.88
CA CYS A 38 -7.30 7.64 -21.13
C CYS A 38 -8.78 7.99 -20.93
N ASP A 39 -9.68 7.10 -21.35
CA ASP A 39 -11.11 7.32 -21.30
C ASP A 39 -11.65 6.80 -19.96
N ASP A 40 -12.15 7.73 -19.15
CA ASP A 40 -12.67 7.55 -17.79
C ASP A 40 -13.89 6.60 -17.69
N ASP A 41 -14.42 6.09 -18.81
CA ASP A 41 -15.70 5.37 -18.87
C ASP A 41 -15.60 3.85 -18.76
N ASP A 42 -14.39 3.27 -18.69
CA ASP A 42 -14.15 1.81 -18.63
C ASP A 42 -13.37 1.42 -17.36
N TYR A 43 -13.90 1.80 -16.19
CA TYR A 43 -13.27 1.58 -14.87
C TYR A 43 -13.23 0.10 -14.43
N ASP A 44 -13.77 -0.81 -15.24
CA ASP A 44 -14.02 -2.19 -14.79
C ASP A 44 -12.93 -3.20 -15.11
N ASP A 45 -11.97 -2.95 -16.02
CA ASP A 45 -11.33 -4.13 -16.62
C ASP A 45 -10.16 -4.73 -15.80
N TYR A 46 -9.15 -4.01 -15.29
CA TYR A 46 -8.05 -4.71 -14.57
C TYR A 46 -7.35 -3.90 -13.47
N ALA A 47 -7.73 -4.16 -12.22
CA ALA A 47 -6.94 -3.80 -11.04
C ALA A 47 -5.94 -4.91 -10.69
N VAL A 48 -4.64 -4.67 -10.86
CA VAL A 48 -3.62 -5.62 -10.39
C VAL A 48 -3.35 -5.40 -8.91
N SER A 49 -3.39 -6.48 -8.16
CA SER A 49 -3.05 -6.47 -6.73
C SER A 49 -1.55 -6.22 -6.57
N VAL A 50 -1.19 -4.97 -6.27
CA VAL A 50 0.17 -4.61 -5.89
C VAL A 50 0.44 -5.16 -4.50
N VAL A 51 1.40 -6.08 -4.38
CA VAL A 51 1.87 -6.59 -3.08
C VAL A 51 3.22 -5.93 -2.77
N LEU A 52 3.18 -4.88 -1.96
CA LEU A 52 4.40 -4.25 -1.45
C LEU A 52 4.90 -5.03 -0.23
N ALA A 53 5.99 -5.79 -0.40
CA ALA A 53 6.72 -6.36 0.73
C ALA A 53 7.54 -5.27 1.42
N TRP A 54 7.15 -4.90 2.63
CA TRP A 54 7.81 -3.86 3.42
C TRP A 54 7.84 -4.23 4.90
N GLY A 55 8.52 -3.39 5.68
CA GLY A 55 8.62 -3.49 7.12
C GLY A 55 9.08 -2.16 7.68
N ILE A 56 8.66 -1.87 8.90
CA ILE A 56 8.92 -0.60 9.58
C ILE A 56 10.12 -0.77 10.49
N GLY A 57 11.14 0.05 10.22
CA GLY A 57 12.42 0.02 10.93
C GLY A 57 13.16 -1.31 10.77
N ASN A 58 14.16 -1.51 11.60
CA ASN A 58 14.89 -2.78 11.73
C ASN A 58 14.76 -3.30 13.16
N ILE A 59 13.53 -3.40 13.65
CA ILE A 59 13.21 -3.80 15.02
C ILE A 59 12.04 -4.76 15.04
N SER A 60 11.98 -5.59 16.07
CA SER A 60 10.86 -6.51 16.29
C SER A 60 9.62 -5.78 16.81
N CYS A 61 8.46 -6.41 16.71
CA CYS A 61 7.24 -5.95 17.37
C CYS A 61 7.41 -5.77 18.88
N HIS A 62 8.19 -6.63 19.52
CA HIS A 62 8.45 -6.55 20.95
C HIS A 62 9.12 -5.23 21.35
N GLU A 63 9.97 -4.72 20.47
CA GLU A 63 10.63 -3.43 20.66
C GLU A 63 9.75 -2.27 20.18
N ALA A 64 9.08 -2.42 19.04
CA ALA A 64 8.28 -1.38 18.40
C ALA A 64 7.16 -0.84 19.30
N VAL A 65 6.44 -1.72 20.00
CA VAL A 65 5.32 -1.32 20.89
C VAL A 65 5.76 -0.44 22.06
N LYS A 66 7.06 -0.40 22.37
CA LYS A 66 7.62 0.41 23.45
C LYS A 66 8.10 1.78 22.98
N ARG A 67 8.13 2.02 21.67
CA ARG A 67 8.64 3.27 21.11
C ARG A 67 7.54 4.32 20.95
N ARG A 68 7.95 5.59 21.00
CA ARG A 68 7.04 6.73 20.79
C ARG A 68 6.62 6.88 19.33
N ASP A 69 7.45 6.40 18.40
CA ASP A 69 7.20 6.35 16.96
C ASP A 69 6.51 5.04 16.54
N TYR A 70 5.76 4.40 17.44
CA TYR A 70 4.95 3.23 17.11
C TYR A 70 3.85 3.60 16.11
N THR A 71 3.80 2.92 14.98
CA THR A 71 3.00 3.33 13.83
C THR A 71 1.67 2.59 13.68
N CYS A 72 1.44 1.51 14.45
CA CYS A 72 0.16 0.80 14.37
C CYS A 72 -0.95 1.66 14.98
N GLY A 73 -1.96 1.96 14.17
CA GLY A 73 -3.17 2.67 14.56
C GLY A 73 -4.13 1.82 15.38
N ARG A 74 -5.30 2.39 15.65
CA ARG A 74 -6.34 1.75 16.47
C ARG A 74 -6.90 0.48 15.82
N ASN A 75 -7.31 -0.50 16.64
CA ASN A 75 -7.84 -1.81 16.19
C ASN A 75 -6.90 -2.58 15.24
N SER A 76 -5.61 -2.38 15.40
CA SER A 76 -4.57 -3.08 14.65
C SER A 76 -3.57 -3.74 15.62
N LYS A 77 -2.81 -4.70 15.10
CA LYS A 77 -1.74 -5.39 15.82
C LYS A 77 -0.44 -5.32 15.02
N CYS A 78 0.65 -5.39 15.76
CA CYS A 78 1.97 -5.55 15.19
C CYS A 78 2.21 -7.03 14.84
N ILE A 79 2.83 -7.28 13.69
CA ILE A 79 3.40 -8.58 13.31
C ILE A 79 4.85 -8.39 12.84
N ASN A 80 5.77 -9.30 13.18
CA ASN A 80 7.11 -9.25 12.63
C ASN A 80 7.05 -9.51 11.13
N SER A 81 7.78 -8.73 10.34
CA SER A 81 7.83 -8.96 8.90
C SER A 81 8.63 -10.23 8.60
N THR A 82 8.08 -11.11 7.78
CA THR A 82 8.73 -12.35 7.33
C THR A 82 9.49 -12.15 6.02
N SER A 83 9.15 -11.09 5.28
CA SER A 83 9.64 -10.82 3.92
C SER A 83 10.60 -9.62 3.88
N ALA A 84 10.65 -8.82 4.96
CA ALA A 84 11.54 -7.68 5.10
C ALA A 84 12.04 -7.58 6.55
N PHE A 85 13.03 -6.74 6.78
CA PHE A 85 13.42 -6.36 8.14
C PHE A 85 12.31 -5.52 8.80
N GLY A 86 12.22 -5.63 10.13
CA GLY A 86 11.29 -4.82 10.92
C GLY A 86 9.93 -5.49 11.17
N TYR A 87 8.91 -4.66 11.33
CA TYR A 87 7.54 -5.10 11.64
C TYR A 87 6.50 -4.48 10.71
N LEU A 88 5.29 -5.04 10.72
CA LEU A 88 4.13 -4.56 9.98
C LEU A 88 2.95 -4.33 10.92
N SER A 89 2.07 -3.40 10.55
CA SER A 89 0.77 -3.22 11.18
C SER A 89 -0.29 -3.98 10.37
N THR A 90 -1.16 -4.72 11.04
CA THR A 90 -2.29 -5.42 10.42
C THR A 90 -3.55 -5.25 11.25
N CYS A 91 -4.72 -5.18 10.61
CA CYS A 91 -5.97 -5.05 11.33
C CYS A 91 -6.25 -6.27 12.22
N LEU A 92 -6.90 -6.04 13.35
CA LEU A 92 -7.46 -7.13 14.15
C LEU A 92 -8.55 -7.86 13.36
N PRO A 93 -8.86 -9.13 13.70
CA PRO A 93 -9.99 -9.83 13.11
C PRO A 93 -11.26 -8.98 13.18
N VAL A 94 -12.11 -9.03 12.14
CA VAL A 94 -13.34 -8.24 11.95
C VAL A 94 -13.17 -6.73 11.68
N TYR A 95 -11.95 -6.20 11.67
CA TYR A 95 -11.65 -4.82 11.29
C TYR A 95 -11.03 -4.73 9.89
N GLN A 96 -11.29 -3.63 9.18
CA GLN A 96 -10.74 -3.34 7.86
C GLN A 96 -10.30 -1.87 7.72
N GLY A 97 -9.51 -1.59 6.69
CA GLY A 97 -8.95 -0.28 6.42
C GLY A 97 -7.43 -0.29 6.54
N ASN A 98 -6.84 0.90 6.62
CA ASN A 98 -5.39 1.07 6.68
C ASN A 98 -4.93 1.14 8.16
N PRO A 99 -4.16 0.15 8.64
CA PRO A 99 -3.72 0.07 10.03
C PRO A 99 -2.66 1.12 10.40
N TYR A 100 -2.13 1.90 9.45
CA TYR A 100 -1.15 2.96 9.69
C TYR A 100 -1.77 4.35 9.88
N LEU A 101 -3.08 4.48 9.67
CA LEU A 101 -3.77 5.76 9.84
C LEU A 101 -4.07 6.04 11.33
N PRO A 102 -4.19 7.31 11.74
CA PRO A 102 -4.54 7.66 13.12
C PRO A 102 -5.87 7.03 13.59
N ILE A 103 -6.86 6.97 12.71
CA ILE A 103 -8.14 6.30 12.97
C ILE A 103 -8.04 4.77 12.95
N GLY A 104 -6.94 4.24 12.41
CA GLY A 104 -6.66 2.82 12.27
C GLY A 104 -7.71 2.06 11.48
N CYS A 105 -7.96 0.82 11.90
CA CYS A 105 -8.94 -0.04 11.28
C CYS A 105 -10.35 0.20 11.86
N LYS A 106 -11.35 0.20 10.97
CA LYS A 106 -12.76 0.36 11.32
C LYS A 106 -13.45 -1.01 11.34
N GLY A 107 -14.38 -1.19 12.27
CA GLY A 107 -15.19 -2.41 12.33
C GLY A 107 -16.05 -2.50 11.08
N LYS A 108 -16.29 -3.73 10.58
CA LYS A 108 -17.34 -3.93 9.59
C LYS A 108 -18.68 -3.62 10.26
N GLU A 109 -19.45 -2.69 9.72
CA GLU A 109 -20.87 -2.61 10.05
C GLU A 109 -21.53 -3.86 9.47
N SER A 110 -21.98 -4.76 10.34
CA SER A 110 -22.87 -5.85 9.94
C SER A 110 -24.21 -5.21 9.57
N LYS A 111 -24.51 -5.17 8.27
CA LYS A 111 -25.86 -4.86 7.79
C LYS A 111 -26.75 -6.09 7.91
#